data_AF-A0A2L0V4G3-F1
#
_entry.id   AF-A0A2L0V4G3-F1
#
_cell.length_a   1.000
_cell.length_b   1.000
_cell.length_c   1.000
_cell.angle_alpha   90.00
_cell.angle_beta   90.00
_cell.angle_gamma   90.00
#
_symmetry.space_group_name_H-M   'P 1'
#
loop_
_entity.id
_entity.type
_entity.pdbx_description
1 polymer ?
#
loop_
_entity_poly.entity_id
_entity_poly.type
_entity_poly.pdbx_seq_one_letter_code
_entity_poly.pdbx_strand_id
1 'polypeptide(L)'
;MPVFPDDSWKYEVLWSMINLSIDSDDHNLHYNVEDLNIPFPMEYHHPVLIHGYCDGIFCVITGENVVLCNPAIGEFRQLPDSCLLLPAPPERKFELETTFRALGFGYDCKAKEYKVVRIIENCEYSDDEQTYNHRISLPYTAEVYTTTGNSWKEINIDVSSKAYPCSCSVYLKGFCYWFA
;
A
#
# COMPACT_ATOMS: atom_id res chain seq x y z
N MET A 1 4.82 19.91 25.79
CA MET A 1 3.51 20.54 25.53
C MET A 1 3.27 20.42 24.04
N PRO A 2 2.12 19.88 23.58
CA PRO A 2 1.79 19.93 22.17
C PRO A 2 1.63 21.41 21.79
N VAL A 3 2.19 21.79 20.65
CA VAL A 3 2.29 23.19 20.19
C VAL A 3 0.94 23.73 19.70
N PHE A 4 -0.07 22.85 19.50
CA PHE A 4 -1.41 23.22 19.06
C PHE A 4 -2.47 22.56 19.96
N PRO A 5 -3.40 23.33 20.54
CA PRO A 5 -4.37 22.85 21.53
C PRO A 5 -5.66 22.27 20.91
N ASP A 6 -5.80 22.28 19.59
CA ASP A 6 -6.92 21.68 18.87
C ASP A 6 -6.41 20.64 17.84
N ASP A 7 -7.07 19.49 17.76
CA ASP A 7 -6.87 18.49 16.70
C ASP A 7 -7.41 18.98 15.33
N SER A 8 -7.33 20.28 15.05
CA SER A 8 -7.88 20.91 13.83
C SER A 8 -6.92 20.89 12.64
N TRP A 9 -5.71 20.37 12.83
CA TRP A 9 -4.70 20.29 11.80
C TRP A 9 -5.07 19.20 10.77
N LYS A 10 -5.31 19.60 9.52
CA LYS A 10 -5.55 18.68 8.41
C LYS A 10 -4.23 18.37 7.72
N TYR A 11 -3.95 17.10 7.47
CA TYR A 11 -2.93 16.75 6.49
C TYR A 11 -3.41 17.25 5.12
N GLU A 12 -2.54 17.96 4.42
CA GLU A 12 -2.70 18.25 3.01
C GLU A 12 -1.62 17.46 2.28
N VAL A 13 -2.03 16.62 1.32
CA VAL A 13 -1.09 15.82 0.54
C VAL A 13 -1.01 16.42 -0.85
N LEU A 14 0.12 17.05 -1.14
CA LEU A 14 0.42 17.63 -2.44
C LEU A 14 1.19 16.60 -3.26
N TRP A 15 0.67 16.29 -4.44
CA TRP A 15 1.34 15.46 -5.44
C TRP A 15 1.76 16.35 -6.59
N SER A 16 3.00 16.19 -7.05
CA SER A 16 3.47 16.85 -8.26
C SER A 16 4.24 15.85 -9.12
N MET A 17 4.08 15.93 -10.43
CA MET A 17 4.84 15.18 -11.41
C MET A 17 5.96 16.08 -11.94
N ILE A 18 7.20 15.59 -11.93
CA ILE A 18 8.34 16.27 -12.56
C ILE A 18 8.68 15.52 -13.84
N ASN A 19 8.47 16.17 -14.97
CA ASN A 19 8.88 15.69 -16.28
C ASN A 19 10.30 16.18 -16.57
N LEU A 20 11.23 15.27 -16.86
CA LEU A 20 12.62 15.58 -17.18
C LEU A 20 12.91 15.14 -18.62
N SER A 21 13.44 16.03 -19.44
CA SER A 21 13.93 15.70 -20.79
C SER A 21 15.32 16.29 -21.03
N ILE A 22 16.14 15.53 -21.76
CA ILE A 22 17.46 15.96 -22.22
C ILE A 22 17.34 16.02 -23.74
N ASP A 23 17.44 17.22 -24.29
CA ASP A 23 17.47 17.38 -25.75
C ASP A 23 18.86 17.00 -26.26
N SER A 24 18.96 16.28 -27.38
CA SER A 24 20.25 15.74 -27.84
C SER A 24 21.22 16.81 -28.34
N ASP A 25 20.69 17.98 -28.68
CA ASP A 25 21.40 18.99 -29.46
C ASP A 25 21.94 20.14 -28.59
N ASP A 26 21.50 20.23 -27.34
CA ASP A 26 21.94 21.23 -26.37
C ASP A 26 22.00 20.52 -25.01
N HIS A 27 23.12 20.56 -24.29
CA HIS A 27 23.27 19.91 -22.98
C HIS A 27 22.39 20.52 -21.86
N ASN A 28 21.25 21.12 -22.22
CA ASN A 28 20.30 21.78 -21.35
C ASN A 28 19.25 20.77 -20.88
N LEU A 29 19.17 20.60 -19.56
CA LEU A 29 18.13 19.82 -18.90
C LEU A 29 16.82 20.63 -18.92
N HIS A 30 15.81 20.12 -19.63
CA HIS A 30 14.46 20.66 -19.58
C HIS A 30 13.66 19.94 -18.50
N TYR A 31 12.92 20.71 -17.70
CA TYR A 31 12.01 20.16 -16.71
C TYR A 31 10.69 20.92 -16.66
N ASN A 32 9.60 20.19 -16.41
CA ASN A 32 8.27 20.75 -16.11
C ASN A 32 7.75 20.13 -14.81
N VAL A 33 7.03 20.90 -14.01
CA VAL A 33 6.38 20.43 -12.77
C VAL A 33 4.88 20.66 -12.91
N GLU A 34 4.11 19.59 -12.76
CA GLU A 34 2.64 19.60 -12.86
C GLU A 34 2.03 19.12 -11.55
N ASP A 35 1.07 19.88 -11.01
CA ASP A 35 0.36 19.49 -9.80
C ASP A 35 -0.72 18.44 -10.11
N LEU A 36 -0.74 17.39 -9.30
CA LEU A 36 -1.66 16.27 -9.39
C LEU A 36 -2.72 16.38 -8.30
N ASN A 37 -3.93 16.73 -8.70
CA ASN A 37 -5.09 16.71 -7.81
C ASN A 37 -5.65 15.30 -7.73
N ILE A 38 -5.14 14.49 -6.79
CA ILE A 38 -5.63 13.13 -6.57
C ILE A 38 -6.76 13.16 -5.52
N PRO A 39 -8.00 12.82 -5.89
CA PRO A 39 -9.12 12.77 -4.95
C PRO A 39 -9.00 11.51 -4.08
N PHE A 40 -8.13 11.55 -3.08
CA PHE A 40 -8.10 10.50 -2.07
C PHE A 40 -9.31 10.68 -1.13
N PRO A 41 -9.99 9.59 -0.74
CA PRO A 41 -10.90 9.64 0.40
C PRO A 41 -10.07 9.88 1.66
N MET A 42 -9.81 11.15 1.95
CA MET A 42 -9.10 11.61 3.13
C MET A 42 -10.06 11.63 4.32
N GLU A 43 -10.52 10.45 4.75
CA GLU A 43 -11.32 10.36 5.97
C GLU A 43 -10.44 10.37 7.24
N TYR A 44 -9.13 10.13 7.10
CA TYR A 44 -8.26 9.95 8.27
C TYR A 44 -6.85 10.50 8.05
N HIS A 45 -6.21 10.89 9.15
CA HIS A 45 -4.85 11.46 9.27
C HIS A 45 -3.71 10.50 8.88
N HIS A 46 -3.92 9.60 7.91
CA HIS A 46 -2.94 8.60 7.50
C HIS A 46 -2.02 9.14 6.39
N PRO A 47 -0.71 8.83 6.43
CA PRO A 47 0.19 9.16 5.34
C PRO A 47 -0.21 8.39 4.08
N VAL A 48 0.00 9.03 2.93
CA VAL A 48 -0.20 8.40 1.62
C VAL A 48 1.15 7.88 1.13
N LEU A 49 1.23 6.58 0.83
CA LEU A 49 2.48 5.91 0.47
C LEU A 49 2.38 5.24 -0.90
N ILE A 50 3.39 5.45 -1.76
CA ILE A 50 3.54 4.70 -3.03
C ILE A 50 4.18 3.37 -2.71
N HIS A 51 3.51 2.27 -3.04
CA HIS A 51 4.01 0.91 -2.79
C HIS A 51 4.45 0.18 -4.05
N GLY A 52 4.05 0.65 -5.23
CA GLY A 52 4.49 0.08 -6.49
C GLY A 52 4.02 0.90 -7.69
N TYR A 53 4.59 0.61 -8.84
CA TYR A 53 4.17 1.17 -10.11
C TYR A 53 4.25 0.10 -11.21
N CYS A 54 3.34 0.16 -12.18
CA CYS A 54 3.32 -0.71 -13.35
C CYS A 54 2.61 0.04 -14.48
N ASP A 55 3.23 0.11 -15.67
CA ASP A 55 2.63 0.68 -16.89
C ASP A 55 2.03 2.10 -16.71
N GLY A 56 2.71 2.95 -15.92
CA GLY A 56 2.26 4.31 -15.61
C GLY A 56 1.16 4.40 -14.55
N ILE A 57 0.68 3.27 -14.04
CA ILE A 57 -0.24 3.18 -12.91
C ILE A 57 0.56 3.04 -11.62
N PHE A 58 0.20 3.82 -10.61
CA PHE A 58 0.76 3.77 -9.27
C PHE A 58 -0.21 3.05 -8.33
N CYS A 59 0.34 2.17 -7.50
CA CYS A 59 -0.38 1.57 -6.39
C CYS A 59 -0.03 2.32 -5.10
N VAL A 60 -1.05 2.93 -4.51
CA VAL A 60 -0.95 3.85 -3.40
C VAL A 60 -1.75 3.32 -2.22
N ILE A 61 -1.23 3.47 -1.01
CA ILE A 61 -1.91 3.10 0.23
C ILE A 61 -2.23 4.36 1.03
N THR A 62 -3.46 4.42 1.56
CA THR A 62 -3.91 5.44 2.51
C THR A 62 -4.70 4.78 3.64
N GLY A 63 -4.12 4.74 4.84
CA GLY A 63 -4.62 3.90 5.93
C GLY A 63 -4.60 2.41 5.52
N GLU A 64 -5.77 1.77 5.53
CA GLU A 64 -5.95 0.37 5.11
C GLU A 64 -6.41 0.22 3.64
N ASN A 65 -6.72 1.35 2.99
CA ASN A 65 -7.23 1.40 1.63
C ASN A 65 -6.09 1.34 0.62
N VAL A 66 -6.33 0.62 -0.48
CA VAL A 66 -5.45 0.58 -1.63
C VAL A 66 -6.11 1.29 -2.79
N VAL A 67 -5.38 2.19 -3.44
CA VAL A 67 -5.83 2.97 -4.60
C VAL A 67 -4.87 2.74 -5.76
N LEU A 68 -5.43 2.42 -6.93
CA LEU A 68 -4.71 2.44 -8.19
C LEU A 68 -4.93 3.80 -8.85
N CYS A 69 -3.85 4.46 -9.24
CA CYS A 69 -3.84 5.81 -9.76
C CYS A 69 -3.07 5.87 -11.07
N ASN A 70 -3.71 6.30 -12.16
CA ASN A 70 -3.02 6.73 -13.38
C ASN A 70 -2.98 8.26 -13.44
N PRO A 71 -1.88 8.89 -12.98
CA PRO A 71 -1.79 10.33 -12.90
C PRO A 71 -1.79 11.00 -14.28
N ALA A 72 -1.33 10.32 -15.33
CA ALA A 72 -1.24 10.89 -16.68
C ALA A 72 -2.60 11.18 -17.31
N ILE A 73 -3.65 10.47 -16.86
CA ILE A 73 -5.04 10.64 -17.36
C ILE A 73 -6.03 10.97 -16.24
N GLY A 74 -5.54 11.17 -15.01
CA GLY A 74 -6.39 11.48 -13.85
C GLY A 74 -7.39 10.38 -13.49
N GLU A 75 -7.05 9.11 -13.73
CA GLU A 75 -7.92 7.98 -13.37
C GLU A 75 -7.54 7.39 -12.02
N PHE A 76 -8.54 7.14 -11.18
CA PHE A 76 -8.38 6.62 -9.83
C PHE A 76 -9.36 5.50 -9.56
N ARG A 77 -8.89 4.44 -8.91
CA ARG A 77 -9.70 3.30 -8.51
C ARG A 77 -9.30 2.84 -7.12
N GLN A 78 -10.16 3.12 -6.15
CA GLN A 78 -10.06 2.46 -4.85
C GLN A 78 -10.44 0.99 -5.01
N LEU A 79 -9.62 0.12 -4.40
CA LEU A 79 -9.86 -1.31 -4.35
C LEU A 79 -10.85 -1.63 -3.21
N PRO A 80 -11.61 -2.73 -3.32
CA PRO A 80 -12.46 -3.18 -2.22
C PRO A 80 -11.64 -3.48 -0.96
N ASP A 81 -12.33 -3.57 0.17
CA ASP A 81 -11.73 -3.94 1.45
C ASP A 81 -11.07 -5.32 1.36
N SER A 82 -9.99 -5.46 2.13
CA SER A 82 -9.28 -6.73 2.28
C SER A 82 -10.23 -7.82 2.81
N CYS A 83 -10.02 -9.07 2.40
CA CYS A 83 -10.75 -10.19 2.98
C CYS A 83 -10.06 -10.80 4.21
N LEU A 84 -8.84 -10.35 4.51
CA LEU A 84 -7.99 -10.87 5.58
C LEU A 84 -7.65 -9.83 6.66
N LEU A 85 -7.74 -8.52 6.38
CA LEU A 85 -7.60 -7.51 7.43
C LEU A 85 -8.85 -7.47 8.31
N LEU A 86 -8.64 -7.64 9.61
CA LEU A 86 -9.61 -7.47 10.66
C LEU A 86 -9.72 -6.00 11.05
N PRO A 87 -10.93 -5.53 11.39
CA PRO A 87 -11.09 -4.19 11.94
C PRO A 87 -10.32 -4.06 13.25
N ALA A 88 -9.85 -2.85 13.55
CA ALA A 88 -9.17 -2.56 14.80
C ALA A 88 -10.00 -3.05 16.00
N PRO A 89 -9.41 -3.81 16.94
CA PRO A 89 -10.15 -4.33 18.07
C PRO A 89 -10.67 -3.17 18.94
N PRO A 90 -11.86 -3.31 19.56
CA PRO A 90 -12.31 -2.36 20.56
C PRO A 90 -11.26 -2.25 21.67
N GLU A 91 -11.08 -1.04 22.22
CA GLU A 91 -10.10 -0.79 23.28
C GLU A 91 -10.15 -1.90 24.35
N ARG A 92 -8.98 -2.51 24.62
CA ARG A 92 -8.74 -3.55 25.65
C ARG A 92 -9.11 -4.99 25.29
N LYS A 93 -9.24 -5.34 24.00
CA LYS A 93 -9.27 -6.73 23.55
C LYS A 93 -7.97 -7.08 22.82
N PHE A 94 -7.11 -7.83 23.51
CA PHE A 94 -5.87 -8.36 22.97
C PHE A 94 -6.15 -9.74 22.35
N GLU A 95 -6.87 -9.73 21.22
CA GLU A 95 -7.23 -10.92 20.44
C GLU A 95 -6.31 -11.04 19.19
N LEU A 96 -6.77 -11.72 18.14
CA LEU A 96 -6.08 -11.76 16.85
C LEU A 96 -6.09 -10.36 16.21
N GLU A 97 -4.91 -9.85 15.90
CA GLU A 97 -4.70 -8.60 15.18
C GLU A 97 -4.01 -8.89 13.84
N THR A 98 -4.45 -8.18 12.81
CA THR A 98 -3.89 -8.25 11.47
C THR A 98 -3.46 -6.87 11.01
N THR A 99 -2.23 -6.74 10.52
CA THR A 99 -1.72 -5.46 10.02
C THR A 99 -1.14 -5.61 8.63
N PHE A 100 -1.27 -4.54 7.85
CA PHE A 100 -0.63 -4.45 6.54
C PHE A 100 0.89 -4.49 6.69
N ARG A 101 1.55 -5.36 5.92
CA ARG A 101 3.00 -5.53 5.99
C ARG A 101 3.73 -5.17 4.70
N ALA A 102 3.27 -5.71 3.57
CA ALA A 102 3.89 -5.45 2.29
C ALA A 102 2.86 -5.52 1.16
N LEU A 103 3.16 -4.83 0.05
CA LEU A 103 2.32 -4.82 -1.14
C LEU A 103 3.19 -5.01 -2.38
N GLY A 104 2.69 -5.79 -3.33
CA GLY A 104 3.23 -5.91 -4.68
C GLY A 104 2.18 -5.54 -5.71
N PHE A 105 2.57 -4.82 -6.76
CA PHE A 105 1.68 -4.45 -7.86
C PHE A 105 2.31 -4.80 -9.20
N GLY A 106 1.52 -5.31 -10.13
CA GLY A 106 2.01 -5.68 -11.46
C GLY A 106 0.93 -6.10 -12.45
N TYR A 107 1.34 -6.31 -13.69
CA TYR A 107 0.47 -6.73 -14.80
C TYR A 107 0.73 -8.18 -15.21
N ASP A 108 -0.22 -9.07 -14.94
CA ASP A 108 -0.13 -10.46 -15.41
C ASP A 108 -0.41 -10.50 -16.92
N CYS A 109 0.66 -10.63 -17.72
CA CYS A 109 0.55 -10.66 -19.18
C CYS A 109 -0.20 -11.90 -19.72
N LYS A 110 -0.26 -13.00 -18.96
CA LYS A 110 -0.99 -14.21 -19.37
C LYS A 110 -2.48 -14.05 -19.14
N ALA A 111 -2.85 -13.54 -17.97
CA ALA A 111 -4.24 -13.26 -17.62
C ALA A 111 -4.76 -11.93 -18.19
N LYS A 112 -3.85 -11.08 -18.71
CA LYS A 112 -4.09 -9.75 -19.25
C LYS A 112 -4.78 -8.80 -18.27
N GLU A 113 -4.38 -8.86 -17.01
CA GLU A 113 -5.00 -8.11 -15.93
C GLU A 113 -3.97 -7.60 -14.93
N TYR A 114 -4.29 -6.51 -14.24
CA TYR A 114 -3.47 -6.05 -13.12
C TYR A 114 -3.80 -6.84 -11.86
N LYS A 115 -2.76 -7.07 -11.07
CA LYS A 115 -2.84 -7.76 -9.79
C LYS A 115 -2.16 -6.97 -8.71
N VAL A 116 -2.76 -6.98 -7.53
CA VAL A 116 -2.15 -6.46 -6.30
C VAL A 116 -2.05 -7.62 -5.33
N VAL A 117 -0.87 -7.85 -4.77
CA VAL A 117 -0.64 -8.83 -3.70
C VAL A 117 -0.43 -8.06 -2.41
N ARG A 118 -1.15 -8.43 -1.35
CA ARG A 118 -0.99 -7.87 -0.01
C ARG A 118 -0.48 -8.97 0.91
N ILE A 119 0.58 -8.67 1.66
CA ILE A 119 1.09 -9.51 2.76
C ILE A 119 0.58 -8.93 4.07
N ILE A 120 0.03 -9.80 4.91
CA ILE A 120 -0.62 -9.44 6.16
C ILE A 120 0.14 -10.10 7.30
N GLU A 121 0.57 -9.26 8.25
CA GLU A 121 1.15 -9.68 9.50
C GLU A 121 0.03 -10.04 10.47
N ASN A 122 0.07 -11.27 10.98
CA ASN A 122 -0.89 -11.76 11.96
C ASN A 122 -0.17 -11.84 13.30
N CYS A 123 -0.82 -11.39 14.36
CA CYS A 123 -0.32 -11.57 15.72
C CYS A 123 -1.43 -11.84 16.71
N GLU A 124 -1.08 -12.63 17.72
CA GLU A 124 -1.88 -12.87 18.90
C GLU A 124 -1.14 -12.33 20.12
N TYR A 125 -1.84 -12.23 21.24
CA TYR A 125 -1.28 -11.77 22.50
C TYR A 125 -1.43 -12.85 23.55
N SER A 126 -0.37 -13.15 24.29
CA SER A 126 -0.33 -14.35 25.15
C SER A 126 -0.85 -14.18 26.58
N ASP A 127 -1.33 -12.99 26.97
CA ASP A 127 -1.49 -12.69 28.40
C ASP A 127 -2.78 -11.94 28.75
N ASP A 128 -3.39 -12.35 29.86
CA ASP A 128 -4.47 -11.66 30.58
C ASP A 128 -4.08 -10.22 31.02
N GLU A 129 -2.78 -9.88 30.97
CA GLU A 129 -2.21 -8.60 31.40
C GLU A 129 -2.26 -7.47 30.36
N GLN A 130 -2.73 -7.74 29.14
CA GLN A 130 -3.11 -6.68 28.19
C GLN A 130 -1.98 -5.69 27.83
N THR A 131 -0.76 -6.16 27.55
CA THR A 131 0.34 -5.29 27.10
C THR A 131 0.98 -5.73 25.78
N TYR A 132 1.42 -4.77 24.97
CA TYR A 132 2.09 -4.98 23.67
C TYR A 132 3.38 -5.82 23.74
N ASN A 133 3.92 -6.04 24.94
CA ASN A 133 5.15 -6.81 25.15
C ASN A 133 4.97 -8.32 24.98
N HIS A 134 3.73 -8.80 24.90
CA HIS A 134 3.37 -10.21 24.80
C HIS A 134 2.87 -10.60 23.41
N ARG A 135 3.32 -9.87 22.38
CA ARG A 135 2.94 -10.09 20.98
C ARG A 135 3.61 -11.36 20.44
N ILE A 136 2.81 -12.35 20.07
CA ILE A 136 3.22 -13.55 19.35
C ILE A 136 2.97 -13.33 17.87
N SER A 137 4.05 -13.35 17.07
CA SER A 137 3.93 -13.31 15.61
C SER A 137 3.49 -14.68 15.08
N LEU A 138 2.39 -14.67 14.34
CA LEU A 138 1.88 -15.81 13.59
C LEU A 138 2.43 -15.81 12.16
N PRO A 139 2.28 -16.92 11.41
CA PRO A 139 2.63 -16.96 10.00
C PRO A 139 1.96 -15.82 9.20
N TYR A 140 2.70 -15.30 8.22
CA TYR A 140 2.14 -14.33 7.29
C TYR A 140 1.04 -14.98 6.45
N THR A 141 -0.02 -14.23 6.21
CA THR A 141 -1.04 -14.56 5.21
C THR A 141 -0.91 -13.60 4.03
N ALA A 142 -1.50 -13.97 2.90
CA ALA A 142 -1.51 -13.12 1.73
C ALA A 142 -2.82 -13.23 0.98
N GLU A 143 -3.17 -12.13 0.33
CA GLU A 143 -4.30 -12.05 -0.58
C GLU A 143 -3.87 -11.41 -1.90
N VAL A 144 -4.56 -11.77 -2.97
CA VAL A 144 -4.41 -11.19 -4.29
C VAL A 144 -5.71 -10.56 -4.74
N TYR A 145 -5.63 -9.32 -5.17
CA TYR A 145 -6.68 -8.63 -5.91
C TYR A 145 -6.46 -8.82 -7.40
N THR A 146 -7.55 -9.03 -8.14
CA THR A 146 -7.55 -9.05 -9.60
C THR A 146 -8.51 -7.99 -10.15
N THR A 147 -8.09 -7.25 -11.17
CA THR A 147 -8.96 -6.22 -11.77
C THR A 147 -10.20 -6.80 -12.43
N THR A 148 -10.11 -8.01 -12.99
CA THR A 148 -11.23 -8.70 -13.64
C THR A 148 -12.27 -9.15 -12.62
N GLY A 149 -11.81 -9.74 -11.51
CA GLY A 149 -12.68 -10.23 -10.43
C GLY A 149 -13.17 -9.14 -9.49
N ASN A 150 -12.53 -7.97 -9.51
CA ASN A 150 -12.75 -6.86 -8.59
C ASN A 150 -12.92 -7.31 -7.12
N SER A 151 -12.11 -8.26 -6.69
CA SER A 151 -12.21 -8.90 -5.39
C SER A 151 -10.85 -9.40 -4.94
N TRP A 152 -10.69 -9.50 -3.62
CA TRP A 152 -9.55 -10.13 -2.99
C TRP A 152 -9.78 -11.63 -2.82
N LYS A 153 -8.72 -12.40 -2.96
CA LYS A 153 -8.71 -13.83 -2.68
C LYS A 153 -7.45 -14.20 -1.91
N GLU A 154 -7.60 -14.96 -0.84
CA GLU A 154 -6.49 -15.54 -0.11
C GLU A 154 -5.62 -16.43 -1.02
N ILE A 155 -4.31 -16.32 -0.84
CA ILE A 155 -3.30 -17.13 -1.50
C ILE A 155 -2.35 -17.72 -0.47
N ASN A 156 -1.88 -18.93 -0.75
CA ASN A 156 -0.86 -19.56 0.08
C ASN A 156 0.50 -18.95 -0.23
N ILE A 157 1.23 -18.59 0.83
CA ILE A 157 2.61 -18.11 0.76
C ILE A 157 3.48 -18.94 1.68
N ASP A 158 4.69 -19.26 1.22
CA ASP A 158 5.72 -19.90 2.03
C ASP A 158 6.74 -18.84 2.46
N VAL A 159 6.29 -17.90 3.30
CA VAL A 159 7.14 -16.83 3.85
C VAL A 159 7.22 -17.05 5.35
N SER A 160 8.44 -17.25 5.85
CA SER A 160 8.68 -17.36 7.29
C SER A 160 8.26 -16.08 8.01
N SER A 161 7.63 -16.20 9.19
CA SER A 161 7.35 -15.07 10.09
C SER A 161 8.61 -14.31 10.58
N LYS A 162 9.81 -14.85 10.29
CA LYS A 162 11.10 -14.20 10.59
C LYS A 162 11.63 -13.33 9.45
N ALA A 163 11.09 -13.46 8.25
CA ALA A 163 11.41 -12.55 7.15
C ALA A 163 10.78 -11.20 7.45
N TYR A 164 11.46 -10.10 7.13
CA TYR A 164 10.90 -8.76 7.29
C TYR A 164 10.53 -8.26 5.90
N PRO A 165 9.37 -8.68 5.35
CA PRO A 165 8.99 -8.25 4.01
C PRO A 165 8.90 -6.73 4.00
N CYS A 166 9.68 -6.13 3.10
CA CYS A 166 9.81 -4.69 2.96
C CYS A 166 9.05 -4.23 1.71
N SER A 167 8.43 -3.06 1.79
CA SER A 167 7.54 -2.48 0.77
C SER A 167 8.21 -2.07 -0.54
N CYS A 168 9.50 -2.34 -0.73
CA CYS A 168 10.19 -2.07 -1.98
C CYS A 168 9.84 -3.16 -3.01
N SER A 169 8.64 -3.08 -3.58
CA SER A 169 8.29 -3.93 -4.71
C SER A 169 8.98 -3.43 -5.97
N VAL A 170 9.69 -4.33 -6.65
CA VAL A 170 10.31 -4.05 -7.95
C VAL A 170 9.59 -4.89 -8.98
N TYR A 171 9.09 -4.25 -10.02
CA TYR A 171 8.47 -4.94 -11.13
C TYR A 171 9.47 -5.08 -12.28
N LEU A 172 9.81 -6.32 -12.64
CA LEU A 172 10.77 -6.60 -13.71
C LEU A 172 10.27 -7.76 -14.59
N LYS A 173 10.09 -7.47 -15.89
CA LYS A 173 9.72 -8.44 -16.94
C LYS A 173 8.47 -9.28 -16.65
N GLY A 174 7.42 -8.67 -16.10
CA GLY A 174 6.18 -9.40 -15.81
C GLY A 174 6.12 -10.01 -14.41
N PHE A 175 7.18 -9.87 -13.62
CA PHE A 175 7.27 -10.45 -12.29
C PHE A 175 7.42 -9.36 -11.23
N CYS A 176 6.61 -9.47 -10.19
CA CYS A 176 6.75 -8.66 -8.98
C CYS A 176 7.79 -9.33 -8.07
N TYR A 177 8.82 -8.58 -7.71
CA TYR A 177 9.80 -8.95 -6.71
C TYR A 177 9.52 -8.11 -5.46
N TRP A 178 9.62 -8.73 -4.30
CA TRP A 178 9.58 -8.05 -3.01
C TRP A 178 10.82 -8.46 -2.23
N PHE A 179 11.34 -7.54 -1.42
CA PHE A 179 12.41 -7.86 -0.48
C PHE A 179 11.82 -8.62 0.71
N ALA A 180 12.44 -9.72 1.13
CA ALA A 180 12.05 -10.54 2.27
C ALA A 180 13.21 -10.67 3.26
#